data_AF-A0A8H3D0Z9-F1
#
_entry.id   AF-A0A8H3D0Z9-F1
#
_cell.length_a   1.000
_cell.length_b   1.000
_cell.length_c   1.000
_cell.angle_alpha   90.00
_cell.angle_beta   90.00
_cell.angle_gamma   90.00
#
_symmetry.space_group_name_H-M   'P 1'
#
loop_
_entity.id
_entity.type
_entity.pdbx_description
1 polymer ?
#
loop_
_entity_poly.entity_id
_entity_poly.type
_entity_poly.pdbx_seq_one_letter_code
_entity_poly.pdbx_strand_id
1 'polypeptide(L)'
;MALVSLRARPSALKLTSALSTSRFVSSSSKAGRAVPVYADFGAAGAPSNDGALRMLMFGKPGAGKGTLSSKLMDKYRVHFVSTGDLLRRHIAEKSAIGKEAEGIVAQGGLVPDHLIMQIILEKLDSLHGQNWVLDGFPRTLPQGKLLDNHLAQPLSLIVNLDVPDDVILGRIADRWVHLPSGRVYNTSYNRPRIEGRDDVTGEALVKRPDDNEQTFRRRLEQFDSHTSPLLDYYASTINPSVTKFVTLSGRTSDEIWPQLDGVVRASFPRLPQRQKSKLPITNITIIDGPSRARRANTPRASILEATVRSAEEIERSGWDFTRVSARRGRGALRTPFPV
;
A
#
# COMPACT_ATOMS: atom_id res chain seq x y z
N MET A 1 -70.24 13.94 -13.86
CA MET A 1 -69.43 14.88 -14.68
C MET A 1 -68.18 14.11 -15.09
N ALA A 2 -68.16 13.51 -16.29
CA ALA A 2 -67.69 14.12 -17.55
C ALA A 2 -66.17 14.36 -17.51
N LEU A 3 -65.31 14.00 -18.47
CA LEU A 3 -65.32 13.26 -19.74
C LEU A 3 -63.80 13.08 -20.02
N VAL A 4 -63.27 11.90 -20.33
CA VAL A 4 -62.90 11.43 -21.69
C VAL A 4 -61.60 12.01 -22.29
N SER A 5 -60.87 11.09 -22.95
CA SER A 5 -59.93 11.26 -24.09
C SER A 5 -58.45 11.56 -23.81
N LEU A 6 -57.47 10.99 -24.52
CA LEU A 6 -57.47 10.20 -25.76
C LEU A 6 -56.15 9.41 -25.91
N ARG A 7 -56.25 8.27 -26.58
CA ARG A 7 -55.18 7.34 -27.03
C ARG A 7 -54.17 8.01 -27.99
N ALA A 8 -52.94 7.46 -28.05
CA ALA A 8 -52.38 6.84 -29.27
C ALA A 8 -50.93 6.32 -29.10
N ARG A 9 -50.70 5.07 -29.51
CA ARG A 9 -49.46 4.50 -30.09
C ARG A 9 -49.90 3.81 -31.42
N PRO A 10 -49.00 3.30 -32.27
CA PRO A 10 -47.76 3.82 -32.85
C PRO A 10 -47.84 3.80 -34.41
N SER A 11 -46.82 4.26 -35.14
CA SER A 11 -46.71 3.97 -36.58
C SER A 11 -45.25 3.90 -37.03
N ALA A 12 -44.89 2.76 -37.62
CA ALA A 12 -43.62 2.47 -38.26
C ALA A 12 -43.57 3.08 -39.66
N LEU A 13 -42.37 3.43 -40.15
CA LEU A 13 -42.06 3.47 -41.59
C LEU A 13 -40.55 3.28 -41.80
N LYS A 14 -40.23 2.29 -42.65
CA LYS A 14 -38.91 1.96 -43.19
C LYS A 14 -38.51 3.01 -44.23
N LEU A 15 -37.21 3.27 -44.39
CA LEU A 15 -36.64 3.78 -45.64
C LEU A 15 -35.23 3.20 -45.87
N THR A 16 -35.00 2.86 -47.13
CA THR A 16 -33.96 2.01 -47.70
C THR A 16 -32.84 2.82 -48.36
N SER A 17 -31.64 2.22 -48.39
CA SER A 17 -30.59 2.25 -49.44
C SER A 17 -30.07 3.58 -50.01
N ALA A 18 -28.74 3.74 -49.95
CA ALA A 18 -27.93 4.03 -51.14
C ALA A 18 -26.44 3.68 -50.90
N LEU A 19 -25.95 2.72 -51.68
CA LEU A 19 -24.54 2.43 -51.89
C LEU A 19 -23.93 3.52 -52.77
N SER A 20 -22.76 4.06 -52.40
CA SER A 20 -21.92 4.82 -53.32
C SER A 20 -20.65 4.04 -53.63
N THR A 21 -20.63 3.50 -54.84
CA THR A 21 -19.47 2.92 -55.50
C THR A 21 -18.72 4.03 -56.22
N SER A 22 -17.42 4.18 -55.97
CA SER A 22 -16.51 4.71 -56.97
C SER A 22 -15.23 3.88 -57.00
N ARG A 23 -14.84 3.57 -58.24
CA ARG A 23 -13.89 2.54 -58.63
C ARG A 23 -12.45 3.04 -58.58
N PHE A 24 -11.57 2.07 -58.36
CA PHE A 24 -10.13 2.06 -58.62
C PHE A 24 -9.75 2.54 -60.03
N VAL A 25 -8.60 3.22 -60.15
CA VAL A 25 -7.63 3.00 -61.23
C VAL A 25 -6.20 3.14 -60.66
N SER A 26 -5.37 2.15 -60.98
CA SER A 26 -3.95 2.04 -60.66
C SER A 26 -3.07 2.97 -61.51
N SER A 27 -1.93 3.42 -60.97
CA SER A 27 -0.69 3.46 -61.76
C SER A 27 0.55 3.36 -60.87
N SER A 28 1.52 2.63 -61.42
CA SER A 28 2.79 2.21 -60.85
C SER A 28 3.87 3.31 -60.97
N SER A 29 4.71 3.51 -59.96
CA SER A 29 6.16 3.20 -60.00
C SER A 29 6.96 3.92 -58.90
N LYS A 30 8.01 3.21 -58.46
CA LYS A 30 8.96 3.43 -57.35
C LYS A 30 9.50 4.86 -57.16
N ALA A 31 9.65 5.29 -55.90
CA ALA A 31 10.92 5.77 -55.33
C ALA A 31 10.86 5.98 -53.79
N GLY A 32 11.71 5.22 -53.09
CA GLY A 32 12.38 5.48 -51.81
C GLY A 32 11.71 6.33 -50.73
N ARG A 33 11.20 5.68 -49.67
CA ARG A 33 11.12 6.26 -48.34
C ARG A 33 11.87 5.35 -47.37
N ALA A 34 12.95 5.86 -46.80
CA ALA A 34 13.71 5.21 -45.74
C ALA A 34 12.83 5.06 -44.50
N VAL A 35 12.67 3.82 -44.03
CA VAL A 35 12.06 3.47 -42.74
C VAL A 35 13.21 2.97 -41.87
N PRO A 36 13.33 3.43 -40.60
CA PRO A 36 14.36 2.90 -39.73
C PRO A 36 14.05 1.44 -39.41
N VAL A 37 15.09 0.62 -39.57
CA VAL A 37 15.14 -0.80 -39.26
C VAL A 37 14.90 -0.99 -37.76
N TYR A 38 13.72 -1.47 -37.38
CA TYR A 38 13.58 -2.21 -36.13
C TYR A 38 14.01 -3.64 -36.42
N ALA A 39 15.16 -3.99 -35.86
CA ALA A 39 15.67 -5.35 -35.86
C ALA A 39 14.63 -6.26 -35.20
N ASP A 40 14.29 -7.30 -35.97
CA ASP A 40 13.50 -8.46 -35.60
C ASP A 40 14.15 -9.17 -34.40
N PHE A 41 13.69 -8.85 -33.20
CA PHE A 41 13.75 -9.79 -32.09
C PHE A 41 12.51 -10.65 -32.20
N GLY A 42 12.73 -11.88 -32.67
CA GLY A 42 11.69 -12.82 -33.06
C GLY A 42 10.56 -12.94 -32.04
N ALA A 43 9.39 -13.22 -32.60
CA ALA A 43 8.12 -13.54 -31.95
C ALA A 43 8.25 -14.03 -30.48
N ALA A 44 8.41 -13.09 -29.56
CA ALA A 44 8.10 -13.30 -28.16
C ALA A 44 6.58 -13.22 -28.06
N GLY A 45 5.97 -14.33 -27.66
CA GLY A 45 4.53 -14.43 -27.48
C GLY A 45 3.97 -13.26 -26.66
N ALA A 46 2.69 -12.95 -26.87
CA ALA A 46 1.94 -12.05 -26.01
C ALA A 46 2.31 -12.30 -24.53
N PRO A 47 2.55 -11.25 -23.72
CA PRO A 47 3.01 -11.42 -22.35
C PRO A 47 2.00 -12.28 -21.59
N SER A 48 2.37 -13.54 -21.36
CA SER A 48 1.65 -14.41 -20.43
C SER A 48 1.66 -13.72 -19.07
N ASN A 49 0.50 -13.66 -18.42
CA ASN A 49 0.29 -13.04 -17.11
C ASN A 49 1.14 -13.76 -16.04
N ASP A 50 2.41 -13.35 -15.92
CA ASP A 50 3.44 -14.09 -15.22
C ASP A 50 3.39 -13.78 -13.73
N GLY A 51 2.39 -14.36 -13.02
CA GLY A 51 2.41 -14.69 -11.59
C GLY A 51 2.62 -13.57 -10.55
N ALA A 52 2.87 -12.33 -10.93
CA ALA A 52 3.16 -11.24 -10.01
C ALA A 52 1.87 -10.69 -9.38
N LEU A 53 1.86 -10.59 -8.05
CA LEU A 53 0.74 -10.04 -7.31
C LEU A 53 0.82 -8.51 -7.33
N ARG A 54 -0.11 -7.88 -8.06
CA ARG A 54 -0.40 -6.44 -8.05
C ARG A 54 -1.81 -6.24 -7.54
N MET A 55 -1.91 -5.96 -6.24
CA MET A 55 -3.17 -5.99 -5.53
C MET A 55 -3.64 -4.61 -5.08
N LEU A 56 -4.91 -4.31 -5.32
CA LEU A 56 -5.60 -3.19 -4.67
C LEU A 56 -6.42 -3.70 -3.48
N MET A 57 -6.35 -3.00 -2.36
CA MET A 57 -7.19 -3.25 -1.19
C MET A 57 -8.11 -2.07 -0.89
N PHE A 58 -9.39 -2.28 -1.12
CA PHE A 58 -10.47 -1.37 -0.80
C PHE A 58 -11.18 -1.76 0.49
N GLY A 59 -11.97 -0.82 0.99
CA GLY A 59 -12.82 -0.99 2.17
C GLY A 59 -12.91 0.29 2.96
N LYS A 60 -14.00 0.43 3.72
CA LYS A 60 -14.27 1.59 4.56
C LYS A 60 -13.09 1.89 5.52
N PRO A 61 -12.90 3.16 5.97
CA PRO A 61 -11.96 3.47 7.04
C PRO A 61 -12.21 2.55 8.24
N GLY A 62 -11.19 1.99 8.88
CA GLY A 62 -11.39 1.04 9.99
C GLY A 62 -11.74 -0.42 9.61
N ALA A 63 -11.91 -0.74 8.33
CA ALA A 63 -12.20 -2.12 7.87
C ALA A 63 -11.09 -3.16 8.20
N GLY A 64 -9.89 -2.72 8.62
CA GLY A 64 -8.80 -3.63 8.99
C GLY A 64 -7.78 -3.90 7.87
N LYS A 65 -7.75 -3.06 6.84
CA LYS A 65 -6.83 -3.15 5.70
C LYS A 65 -5.36 -3.28 6.12
N GLY A 66 -4.89 -2.41 7.01
CA GLY A 66 -3.51 -2.46 7.52
C GLY A 66 -3.18 -3.75 8.27
N THR A 67 -4.13 -4.29 9.05
CA THR A 67 -3.96 -5.56 9.77
C THR A 67 -3.84 -6.73 8.79
N LEU A 68 -4.73 -6.82 7.80
CA LEU A 68 -4.69 -7.87 6.78
C LEU A 68 -3.44 -7.76 5.90
N SER A 69 -3.02 -6.54 5.58
CA SER A 69 -1.79 -6.29 4.83
C SER A 69 -0.54 -6.68 5.61
N SER A 70 -0.52 -6.46 6.93
CA SER A 70 0.55 -6.96 7.81
C SER A 70 0.61 -8.48 7.79
N LYS A 71 -0.54 -9.16 7.92
CA LYS A 71 -0.62 -10.63 7.79
C LYS A 71 -0.14 -11.13 6.42
N LEU A 72 -0.44 -10.41 5.33
CA LEU A 72 0.09 -10.71 4.00
C LEU A 72 1.61 -10.59 3.94
N MET A 73 2.20 -9.50 4.46
CA MET A 73 3.66 -9.29 4.51
C MET A 73 4.42 -10.28 5.41
N ASP A 74 3.76 -10.78 6.45
CA ASP A 74 4.32 -11.79 7.34
C ASP A 74 4.39 -13.16 6.66
N LYS A 75 3.43 -13.47 5.80
CA LYS A 75 3.32 -14.78 5.12
C LYS A 75 4.00 -14.81 3.74
N TYR A 76 3.90 -13.72 2.98
CA TYR A 76 4.35 -13.64 1.59
C TYR A 76 5.42 -12.56 1.42
N ARG A 77 6.29 -12.72 0.42
CA ARG A 77 7.24 -11.67 0.00
C ARG A 77 6.52 -10.64 -0.86
N VAL A 78 5.75 -9.79 -0.20
CA VAL A 78 4.95 -8.72 -0.80
C VAL A 78 5.28 -7.40 -0.12
N HIS A 79 5.31 -6.32 -0.90
CA HIS A 79 5.46 -4.97 -0.39
C HIS A 79 4.09 -4.36 -0.13
N PHE A 80 3.94 -3.66 0.98
CA PHE A 80 2.73 -2.90 1.27
C PHE A 80 2.98 -1.42 1.08
N VAL A 81 2.09 -0.78 0.34
CA VAL A 81 2.11 0.66 0.12
C VAL A 81 0.80 1.24 0.65
N SER A 82 0.87 1.96 1.77
CA SER A 82 -0.26 2.72 2.30
C SER A 82 -0.10 4.19 1.96
N THR A 83 -0.96 4.70 1.09
CA THR A 83 -0.99 6.11 0.69
C THR A 83 -1.14 7.03 1.90
N GLY A 84 -1.98 6.64 2.86
CA GLY A 84 -2.18 7.41 4.08
C GLY A 84 -0.94 7.49 4.97
N ASP A 85 -0.14 6.42 5.05
CA ASP A 85 1.09 6.43 5.85
C ASP A 85 2.22 7.15 5.11
N LEU A 86 2.28 7.07 3.76
CA LEU A 86 3.20 7.88 2.95
C LEU A 86 2.94 9.39 3.16
N LEU A 87 1.69 9.83 3.08
CA LEU A 87 1.32 11.24 3.32
C LEU A 87 1.68 11.69 4.74
N ARG A 88 1.39 10.87 5.77
CA ARG A 88 1.74 11.20 7.16
C ARG A 88 3.25 11.30 7.36
N ARG A 89 4.04 10.47 6.68
CA ARG A 89 5.50 10.58 6.70
C ARG A 89 5.97 11.92 6.11
N HIS A 90 5.46 12.30 4.94
CA HIS A 90 5.78 13.59 4.32
C HIS A 90 5.38 14.79 5.21
N ILE A 91 4.23 14.71 5.89
CA ILE A 91 3.81 15.72 6.88
C ILE A 91 4.82 15.79 8.03
N ALA A 92 5.20 14.65 8.62
CA ALA A 92 6.16 14.59 9.71
C ALA A 92 7.56 15.13 9.31
N GLU A 93 7.99 14.85 8.08
CA GLU A 93 9.24 15.36 7.48
C GLU A 93 9.15 16.83 7.04
N LYS A 94 7.96 17.43 7.09
CA LYS A 94 7.69 18.81 6.62
C LYS A 94 8.14 19.04 5.18
N SER A 95 7.97 18.03 4.32
CA SER A 95 8.26 18.14 2.88
C SER A 95 7.29 19.14 2.21
N ALA A 96 7.59 19.56 0.98
CA ALA A 96 6.69 20.46 0.23
C ALA A 96 5.27 19.87 0.11
N ILE A 97 5.17 18.60 -0.28
CA ILE A 97 3.89 17.88 -0.38
C ILE A 97 3.25 17.71 1.00
N GLY A 98 4.05 17.44 2.05
CA GLY A 98 3.58 17.31 3.42
C GLY A 98 2.88 18.57 3.92
N LYS A 99 3.47 19.75 3.70
CA LYS A 99 2.89 21.04 4.10
C LYS A 99 1.57 21.34 3.40
N GLU A 100 1.46 21.00 2.12
CA GLU A 100 0.22 21.19 1.35
C GLU A 100 -0.87 20.20 1.77
N ALA A 101 -0.49 18.96 2.09
CA ALA A 101 -1.41 17.91 2.48
C ALA A 101 -1.86 17.99 3.96
N GLU A 102 -1.10 18.63 4.85
CA GLU A 102 -1.30 18.60 6.31
C GLU A 102 -2.73 19.00 6.72
N GLY A 103 -3.17 20.19 6.29
CA GLY A 103 -4.50 20.70 6.62
C GLY A 103 -5.64 19.84 6.05
N ILE A 104 -5.46 19.32 4.85
CA ILE A 104 -6.46 18.48 4.16
C ILE A 104 -6.58 17.14 4.89
N VAL A 105 -5.45 16.50 5.21
CA VAL A 105 -5.40 15.19 5.90
C VAL A 105 -5.99 15.28 7.31
N ALA A 106 -5.67 16.34 8.05
CA ALA A 106 -6.18 16.58 9.40
C ALA A 106 -7.71 16.67 9.43
N GLN A 107 -8.31 17.26 8.40
CA GLN A 107 -9.75 17.40 8.24
C GLN A 107 -10.43 16.17 7.60
N GLY A 108 -9.69 15.10 7.32
CA GLY A 108 -10.22 13.92 6.64
C GLY A 108 -10.52 14.13 5.15
N GLY A 109 -9.91 15.13 4.52
CA GLY A 109 -10.05 15.45 3.10
C GLY A 109 -9.34 14.46 2.16
N LEU A 110 -9.75 14.46 0.89
CA LEU A 110 -8.97 13.89 -0.20
C LEU A 110 -7.90 14.90 -0.63
N VAL A 111 -6.65 14.48 -0.62
CA VAL A 111 -5.53 15.26 -1.15
C VAL A 111 -5.66 15.36 -2.68
N PRO A 112 -5.36 16.50 -3.31
CA PRO A 112 -5.40 16.68 -4.75
C PRO A 112 -4.69 15.57 -5.53
N ASP A 113 -5.30 15.15 -6.63
CA ASP A 113 -4.82 14.02 -7.44
C ASP A 113 -3.36 14.20 -7.87
N HIS A 114 -2.96 15.39 -8.30
CA HIS A 114 -1.59 15.61 -8.77
C HIS A 114 -0.53 15.37 -7.67
N LEU A 115 -0.80 15.72 -6.41
CA LEU A 115 0.10 15.47 -5.28
C LEU A 115 0.18 13.98 -4.96
N ILE A 116 -0.97 13.30 -4.96
CA ILE A 116 -1.00 11.89 -4.60
C ILE A 116 -0.33 11.02 -5.66
N MET A 117 -0.49 11.39 -6.93
CA MET A 117 0.14 10.73 -8.06
C MET A 117 1.67 10.85 -7.97
N GLN A 118 2.21 12.02 -7.64
CA GLN A 118 3.67 12.19 -7.48
C GLN A 118 4.26 11.21 -6.47
N ILE A 119 3.61 11.06 -5.31
CA ILE A 119 4.10 10.16 -4.24
C ILE A 119 3.95 8.69 -4.63
N ILE A 120 2.81 8.32 -5.21
CA ILE A 120 2.47 6.92 -5.44
C ILE A 120 3.19 6.35 -6.66
N LEU A 121 3.24 7.09 -7.77
CA LEU A 121 3.84 6.59 -8.99
C LEU A 121 5.33 6.34 -8.80
N GLU A 122 6.06 7.28 -8.18
CA GLU A 122 7.47 7.10 -7.82
C GLU A 122 7.66 5.84 -6.95
N LYS A 123 6.74 5.63 -5.99
CA LYS A 123 6.81 4.44 -5.13
C LYS A 123 6.54 3.15 -5.89
N LEU A 124 5.57 3.12 -6.80
CA LEU A 124 5.25 1.95 -7.61
C LEU A 124 6.37 1.63 -8.61
N ASP A 125 7.01 2.64 -9.19
CA ASP A 125 8.15 2.49 -10.08
C ASP A 125 9.35 1.86 -9.35
N SER A 126 9.57 2.23 -8.09
CA SER A 126 10.59 1.59 -7.23
C SER A 126 10.32 0.11 -6.94
N LEU A 127 9.09 -0.35 -7.14
CA LEU A 127 8.63 -1.73 -6.91
C LEU A 127 8.46 -2.51 -8.22
N HIS A 128 9.02 -2.01 -9.32
CA HIS A 128 8.94 -2.69 -10.61
C HIS A 128 9.46 -4.13 -10.53
N GLY A 129 8.67 -5.09 -11.05
CA GLY A 129 8.98 -6.53 -10.98
C GLY A 129 8.77 -7.19 -9.61
N GLN A 130 8.28 -6.45 -8.60
CA GLN A 130 7.99 -6.99 -7.26
C GLN A 130 6.49 -7.17 -7.03
N ASN A 131 6.14 -7.99 -6.05
CA ASN A 131 4.77 -8.16 -5.60
C ASN A 131 4.39 -7.06 -4.63
N TRP A 132 3.23 -6.44 -4.82
CA TRP A 132 2.79 -5.35 -3.95
C TRP A 132 1.27 -5.33 -3.71
N VAL A 133 0.92 -4.73 -2.58
CA VAL A 133 -0.45 -4.43 -2.17
C VAL A 133 -0.53 -2.92 -1.93
N LEU A 134 -1.47 -2.26 -2.61
CA LEU A 134 -1.73 -0.83 -2.50
C LEU A 134 -3.03 -0.60 -1.70
N ASP A 135 -2.92 0.21 -0.64
CA ASP A 135 -4.03 0.61 0.22
C ASP A 135 -4.19 2.14 0.20
N GLY A 136 -5.45 2.56 0.01
CA GLY A 136 -5.84 3.95 0.13
C GLY A 136 -5.64 4.77 -1.14
N PHE A 137 -5.30 4.12 -2.25
CA PHE A 137 -5.32 4.65 -3.61
C PHE A 137 -5.57 3.48 -4.59
N PRO A 138 -6.31 3.70 -5.69
CA PRO A 138 -7.09 4.90 -6.03
C PRO A 138 -8.31 5.06 -5.11
N ARG A 139 -8.80 6.29 -4.94
CA ARG A 139 -10.03 6.61 -4.18
C ARG A 139 -11.15 7.19 -5.04
N THR A 140 -10.82 7.68 -6.22
CA THR A 140 -11.74 8.30 -7.17
C THR A 140 -11.61 7.62 -8.54
N LEU A 141 -12.65 7.71 -9.36
CA LEU A 141 -12.63 7.17 -10.72
C LEU A 141 -11.49 7.75 -11.59
N PRO A 142 -11.22 9.06 -11.60
CA PRO A 142 -10.07 9.61 -12.32
C PRO A 142 -8.74 8.99 -11.88
N GLN A 143 -8.52 8.83 -10.57
CA GLN A 143 -7.31 8.18 -10.04
C GLN A 143 -7.19 6.73 -10.50
N GLY A 144 -8.30 5.98 -10.54
CA GLY A 144 -8.30 4.60 -11.04
C GLY A 144 -7.84 4.50 -12.50
N LYS A 145 -8.40 5.35 -13.38
CA LYS A 145 -7.99 5.40 -14.79
C LYS A 145 -6.51 5.82 -14.95
N LEU A 146 -6.04 6.78 -14.14
CA LEU A 146 -4.65 7.20 -14.16
C LEU A 146 -3.70 6.08 -13.72
N LEU A 147 -4.07 5.31 -12.69
CA LEU A 147 -3.31 4.15 -12.25
C LEU A 147 -3.25 3.08 -13.35
N ASP A 148 -4.39 2.74 -13.93
CA ASP A 148 -4.47 1.70 -14.96
C ASP A 148 -3.63 2.08 -16.19
N ASN A 149 -3.57 3.37 -16.54
CA ASN A 149 -2.73 3.88 -17.64
C ASN A 149 -1.23 3.90 -17.31
N HIS A 150 -0.85 4.11 -16.04
CA HIS A 150 0.55 4.13 -15.62
C HIS A 150 1.16 2.74 -15.55
N LEU A 151 0.35 1.73 -15.17
CA LEU A 151 0.84 0.38 -14.98
C LEU A 151 1.15 -0.30 -16.33
N ALA A 152 2.41 -0.71 -16.51
CA ALA A 152 2.83 -1.49 -17.68
C ALA A 152 2.15 -2.87 -17.77
N GLN A 153 1.71 -3.42 -16.63
CA GLN A 153 0.94 -4.65 -16.58
C GLN A 153 -0.33 -4.43 -15.73
N PRO A 154 -1.46 -5.03 -16.12
CA PRO A 154 -2.72 -4.83 -15.43
C PRO A 154 -2.66 -5.32 -13.98
N LEU A 155 -3.57 -4.78 -13.16
CA LEU A 155 -3.83 -5.26 -11.81
C LEU A 155 -4.19 -6.75 -11.85
N SER A 156 -3.69 -7.51 -10.88
CA SER A 156 -3.94 -8.95 -10.83
C SER A 156 -5.09 -9.29 -9.90
N LEU A 157 -5.26 -8.53 -8.82
CA LEU A 157 -6.27 -8.77 -7.79
C LEU A 157 -6.79 -7.46 -7.20
N ILE A 158 -8.11 -7.33 -7.11
CA ILE A 158 -8.78 -6.25 -6.42
C ILE A 158 -9.61 -6.87 -5.30
N VAL A 159 -9.37 -6.45 -4.07
CA VAL A 159 -10.08 -6.94 -2.89
C VAL A 159 -10.86 -5.80 -2.27
N ASN A 160 -12.17 -5.97 -2.12
CA ASN A 160 -12.99 -5.10 -1.30
C ASN A 160 -13.27 -5.76 0.06
N LEU A 161 -13.00 -5.05 1.15
CA LEU A 161 -13.34 -5.49 2.49
C LEU A 161 -14.71 -4.94 2.89
N ASP A 162 -15.66 -5.84 3.08
CA ASP A 162 -17.01 -5.53 3.52
C ASP A 162 -17.15 -5.82 5.02
N VAL A 163 -17.09 -4.76 5.82
CA VAL A 163 -17.16 -4.82 7.27
C VAL A 163 -18.34 -3.95 7.73
N PRO A 164 -19.23 -4.45 8.59
CA PRO A 164 -20.35 -3.68 9.12
C PRO A 164 -19.94 -2.38 9.82
N ASP A 165 -20.75 -1.32 9.66
CA ASP A 165 -20.44 0.03 10.15
C ASP A 165 -20.38 0.12 11.69
N ASP A 166 -21.20 -0.67 12.39
CA ASP A 166 -21.20 -0.76 13.86
C ASP A 166 -19.84 -1.24 14.41
N VAL A 167 -19.19 -2.15 13.69
CA VAL A 167 -17.86 -2.65 14.04
C VAL A 167 -16.80 -1.60 13.77
N ILE A 168 -16.90 -0.88 12.65
CA ILE A 168 -15.89 0.08 12.20
C ILE A 168 -15.70 1.22 13.19
N LEU A 169 -16.80 1.77 13.72
CA LEU A 169 -16.78 2.90 14.65
C LEU A 169 -15.94 2.61 15.90
N GLY A 170 -16.19 1.45 16.54
CA GLY A 170 -15.43 1.02 17.71
C GLY A 170 -13.94 0.86 17.43
N ARG A 171 -13.58 0.34 16.25
CA ARG A 171 -12.17 0.11 15.86
C ARG A 171 -11.34 1.38 15.77
N ILE A 172 -11.95 2.49 15.35
CA ILE A 172 -11.23 3.74 15.14
C ILE A 172 -10.98 4.46 16.46
N ALA A 173 -11.96 4.49 17.36
CA ALA A 173 -11.82 5.08 18.70
C ALA A 173 -10.70 4.42 19.52
N ASP A 174 -10.55 3.12 19.34
CA ASP A 174 -9.62 2.25 20.05
C ASP A 174 -8.24 2.10 19.38
N ARG A 175 -7.99 2.83 18.29
CA ARG A 175 -6.76 2.69 17.50
C ARG A 175 -5.57 3.36 18.18
N TRP A 176 -4.46 2.61 18.23
CA TRP A 176 -3.14 3.06 18.65
C TRP A 176 -2.12 2.74 17.57
N VAL A 177 -1.12 3.60 17.40
CA VAL A 177 -0.13 3.46 16.33
C VAL A 177 1.27 3.71 16.86
N HIS A 178 2.20 2.85 16.45
CA HIS A 178 3.63 3.08 16.59
C HIS A 178 4.11 3.88 15.37
N LEU A 179 4.43 5.17 15.55
CA LEU A 179 4.73 6.08 14.43
C LEU A 179 5.90 5.62 13.55
N PRO A 180 7.05 5.19 14.09
CA PRO A 180 8.21 4.83 13.27
C PRO A 180 7.96 3.64 12.35
N SER A 181 7.20 2.64 12.83
CA SER A 181 6.96 1.42 12.06
C SER A 181 5.60 1.37 11.35
N GLY A 182 4.67 2.25 11.71
CA GLY A 182 3.29 2.21 11.25
C GLY A 182 2.45 1.05 11.82
N ARG A 183 2.96 0.29 12.81
CA ARG A 183 2.22 -0.83 13.43
C ARG A 183 0.98 -0.30 14.13
N VAL A 184 -0.14 -1.00 13.97
CA VAL A 184 -1.45 -0.59 14.49
C VAL A 184 -1.92 -1.58 15.54
N TYR A 185 -2.29 -1.03 16.69
CA TYR A 185 -2.85 -1.74 17.83
C TYR A 185 -4.28 -1.28 18.07
N ASN A 186 -5.06 -2.14 18.71
CA ASN A 186 -6.41 -1.83 19.14
C ASN A 186 -6.68 -2.42 20.51
N THR A 187 -7.28 -1.63 21.41
CA THR A 187 -7.57 -2.04 22.79
C THR A 187 -8.58 -3.18 22.91
N SER A 188 -9.26 -3.59 21.85
CA SER A 188 -10.28 -4.65 21.90
C SER A 188 -9.79 -5.98 21.32
N TYR A 189 -9.05 -6.00 20.20
CA TYR A 189 -8.69 -7.23 19.48
C TYR A 189 -7.20 -7.41 19.16
N ASN A 190 -6.44 -6.32 19.02
CA ASN A 190 -4.99 -6.38 18.79
C ASN A 190 -4.27 -5.56 19.86
N ARG A 191 -4.45 -5.99 21.12
CA ARG A 191 -3.90 -5.29 22.28
C ARG A 191 -2.38 -5.41 22.28
N PRO A 192 -1.63 -4.34 22.57
CA PRO A 192 -0.21 -4.48 22.84
C PRO A 192 -0.01 -5.35 24.09
N ARG A 193 1.10 -6.07 24.16
CA ARG A 193 1.50 -6.89 25.32
C ARG A 193 1.65 -6.04 26.57
N ILE A 194 2.16 -4.81 26.40
CA ILE A 194 2.27 -3.81 27.45
C ILE A 194 1.47 -2.58 27.01
N GLU A 195 0.56 -2.12 27.86
CA GLU A 195 -0.30 -0.99 27.55
C GLU A 195 0.51 0.25 27.13
N GLY A 196 0.12 0.87 26.02
CA GLY A 196 0.78 2.05 25.48
C GLY A 196 2.17 1.82 24.88
N ARG A 197 2.62 0.56 24.71
CA ARG A 197 3.94 0.25 24.15
C ARG A 197 3.89 -0.69 22.95
N ASP A 198 4.77 -0.46 22.00
CA ASP A 198 4.96 -1.30 20.83
C ASP A 198 5.61 -2.64 21.20
N ASP A 199 5.08 -3.74 20.68
CA ASP A 199 5.50 -5.10 21.06
C ASP A 199 6.91 -5.48 20.59
N VAL A 200 7.44 -4.78 19.57
CA VAL A 200 8.73 -5.10 18.94
C VAL A 200 9.84 -4.21 19.50
N THR A 201 9.55 -2.93 19.66
CA THR A 201 10.55 -1.91 20.04
C THR A 201 10.43 -1.46 21.50
N GLY A 202 9.27 -1.66 22.13
CA GLY A 202 8.98 -1.14 23.47
C GLY A 202 8.72 0.38 23.51
N GLU A 203 8.77 1.06 22.37
CA GLU A 203 8.51 2.51 22.24
C GLU A 203 7.04 2.86 22.47
N ALA A 204 6.76 4.13 22.74
CA ALA A 204 5.41 4.59 23.05
C ALA A 204 4.48 4.53 21.83
N LEU A 205 3.27 4.04 22.06
CA LEU A 205 2.17 4.13 21.10
C LEU A 205 1.47 5.48 21.26
N VAL A 206 0.95 6.01 20.16
CA VAL A 206 0.20 7.26 20.14
C VAL A 206 -1.12 7.09 19.41
N LYS A 207 -2.12 7.92 19.76
CA LYS A 207 -3.31 8.11 18.94
C LYS A 207 -3.00 9.12 17.83
N ARG A 208 -3.56 8.92 16.64
CA ARG A 208 -3.39 9.90 15.57
C ARG A 208 -4.31 11.10 15.82
N PRO A 209 -3.88 12.33 15.47
CA PRO A 209 -4.73 13.51 15.64
C PRO A 209 -6.00 13.44 14.77
N ASP A 210 -5.93 12.72 13.65
CA ASP A 210 -7.04 12.53 12.71
C ASP A 210 -7.95 11.33 13.04
N ASP A 211 -7.70 10.57 14.11
CA ASP A 211 -8.56 9.47 14.57
C ASP A 211 -9.67 9.99 15.51
N ASN A 212 -10.52 10.87 14.99
CA ASN A 212 -11.68 11.42 15.70
C ASN A 212 -12.99 11.20 14.91
N GLU A 213 -14.13 11.34 15.58
CA GLU A 213 -15.44 11.03 15.00
C GLU A 213 -15.79 11.91 13.79
N GLN A 214 -15.45 13.20 13.83
CA GLN A 214 -15.73 14.13 12.71
C GLN A 214 -14.94 13.73 11.46
N THR A 215 -13.64 13.47 11.62
CA THR A 215 -12.78 13.00 10.54
C THR A 215 -13.21 11.63 10.02
N PHE A 216 -13.69 10.74 10.90
CA PHE A 216 -14.24 9.46 10.49
C PHE A 216 -15.47 9.63 9.60
N ARG A 217 -16.46 10.41 10.03
CA ARG A 217 -17.68 10.67 9.24
C ARG A 217 -17.35 11.20 7.85
N ARG A 218 -16.44 12.18 7.76
CA ARG A 218 -15.99 12.74 6.48
C ARG A 218 -15.32 11.69 5.58
N ARG A 219 -14.49 10.81 6.15
CA ARG A 219 -13.83 9.73 5.39
C ARG A 219 -14.82 8.66 4.94
N LEU A 220 -15.85 8.38 5.73
CA LEU A 220 -16.92 7.46 5.36
C LEU A 220 -17.75 8.04 4.20
N GLU A 221 -18.17 9.30 4.32
CA GLU A 221 -18.89 10.01 3.25
C GLU A 221 -18.08 10.05 1.95
N GLN A 222 -16.78 10.33 2.02
CA GLN A 222 -15.89 10.28 0.85
C GLN A 222 -15.79 8.87 0.24
N PHE A 223 -15.73 7.84 1.08
CA PHE A 223 -15.73 6.47 0.60
C PHE A 223 -17.01 6.18 -0.18
N ASP A 224 -18.17 6.51 0.39
CA ASP A 224 -19.46 6.24 -0.23
C ASP A 224 -19.68 7.06 -1.52
N SER A 225 -19.25 8.32 -1.54
CA SER A 225 -19.45 9.22 -2.69
C SER A 225 -18.44 9.03 -3.83
N HIS A 226 -17.22 8.57 -3.54
CA HIS A 226 -16.14 8.50 -4.54
C HIS A 226 -15.60 7.09 -4.75
N THR A 227 -15.36 6.36 -3.66
CA THR A 227 -14.72 5.04 -3.72
C THR A 227 -15.73 3.94 -4.07
N SER A 228 -16.97 4.01 -3.62
CA SER A 228 -18.02 3.05 -4.00
C SER A 228 -18.30 3.06 -5.51
N PRO A 229 -18.49 4.22 -6.19
CA PRO A 229 -18.63 4.23 -7.65
C PRO A 229 -17.40 3.69 -8.40
N LEU A 230 -16.20 3.87 -7.84
CA LEU A 230 -14.97 3.31 -8.38
C LEU A 230 -14.94 1.77 -8.27
N LEU A 231 -15.45 1.21 -7.17
CA LEU A 231 -15.61 -0.23 -7.00
C LEU A 231 -16.58 -0.80 -8.04
N ASP A 232 -17.70 -0.13 -8.28
CA ASP A 232 -18.67 -0.53 -9.31
C ASP A 232 -18.06 -0.47 -10.72
N TYR A 233 -17.24 0.54 -10.99
CA TYR A 233 -16.46 0.64 -12.22
C TYR A 233 -15.52 -0.56 -12.41
N TYR A 234 -14.73 -0.91 -11.40
CA TYR A 234 -13.84 -2.06 -11.48
C TYR A 234 -14.62 -3.37 -11.61
N ALA A 235 -15.72 -3.55 -10.88
CA ALA A 235 -16.54 -4.75 -10.96
C ALA A 235 -17.16 -4.96 -12.36
N SER A 236 -17.46 -3.88 -13.08
CA SER A 236 -18.10 -3.94 -14.41
C SER A 236 -17.12 -3.94 -15.58
N THR A 237 -15.93 -3.36 -15.43
CA THR A 237 -15.03 -3.08 -16.57
C THR A 237 -13.88 -4.07 -16.70
N ILE A 238 -13.47 -4.72 -15.61
CA ILE A 238 -12.28 -5.58 -15.64
C ILE A 238 -12.53 -6.85 -16.45
N ASN A 239 -11.48 -7.35 -17.08
CA ASN A 239 -11.47 -8.69 -17.68
C ASN A 239 -11.15 -9.73 -16.59
N PRO A 240 -12.09 -10.64 -16.23
CA PRO A 240 -11.88 -11.63 -15.17
C PRO A 240 -10.74 -12.62 -15.43
N SER A 241 -10.34 -12.81 -16.70
CA SER A 241 -9.20 -13.64 -17.06
C SER A 241 -7.85 -12.99 -16.70
N VAL A 242 -7.85 -11.67 -16.53
CA VAL A 242 -6.64 -10.87 -16.26
C VAL A 242 -6.61 -10.38 -14.81
N THR A 243 -7.71 -9.79 -14.35
CA THR A 243 -7.84 -9.18 -13.02
C THR A 243 -8.98 -9.86 -12.29
N LYS A 244 -8.71 -10.38 -11.09
CA LYS A 244 -9.76 -10.93 -10.23
C LYS A 244 -10.29 -9.85 -9.30
N PHE A 245 -11.60 -9.74 -9.17
CA PHE A 245 -12.25 -8.90 -8.17
C PHE A 245 -12.98 -9.78 -7.16
N VAL A 246 -12.75 -9.54 -5.88
CA VAL A 246 -13.39 -10.28 -4.79
C VAL A 246 -13.83 -9.32 -3.69
N THR A 247 -15.02 -9.58 -3.14
CA THR A 247 -15.48 -8.94 -1.91
C THR A 247 -15.37 -9.95 -0.78
N LEU A 248 -14.71 -9.56 0.32
CA LEU A 248 -14.52 -10.38 1.50
C LEU A 248 -15.30 -9.77 2.66
N SER A 249 -16.31 -10.49 3.12
CA SER A 249 -17.18 -10.03 4.20
C SER A 249 -16.78 -10.67 5.53
N GLY A 250 -16.85 -9.89 6.62
CA GLY A 250 -16.63 -10.38 7.97
C GLY A 250 -16.62 -9.27 9.01
N ARG A 251 -16.82 -9.65 10.28
CA ARG A 251 -16.83 -8.71 11.42
C ARG A 251 -15.46 -8.57 12.06
N THR A 252 -14.53 -9.49 11.81
CA THR A 252 -13.18 -9.45 12.38
C THR A 252 -12.11 -9.73 11.33
N SER A 253 -10.88 -9.25 11.55
CA SER A 253 -9.74 -9.59 10.67
C SER A 253 -9.35 -11.06 10.70
N ASP A 254 -9.80 -11.82 11.71
CA ASP A 254 -9.57 -13.27 11.81
C ASP A 254 -10.59 -14.08 11.00
N GLU A 255 -11.81 -13.57 10.81
CA GLU A 255 -12.79 -14.13 9.87
C GLU A 255 -12.42 -13.87 8.42
N ILE A 256 -11.90 -12.67 8.12
CA ILE A 256 -11.57 -12.24 6.75
C ILE A 256 -10.25 -12.85 6.28
N TRP A 257 -9.28 -13.04 7.18
CA TRP A 257 -7.94 -13.49 6.81
C TRP A 257 -7.90 -14.85 6.07
N PRO A 258 -8.59 -15.91 6.52
CA PRO A 258 -8.61 -17.18 5.80
C PRO A 258 -9.17 -17.06 4.38
N GLN A 259 -10.16 -16.17 4.17
CA GLN A 259 -10.74 -15.92 2.85
C GLN A 259 -9.71 -15.24 1.93
N LEU A 260 -9.07 -14.17 2.42
CA LEU A 260 -8.03 -13.45 1.70
C LEU A 260 -6.86 -14.37 1.34
N ASP A 261 -6.37 -15.13 2.33
CA ASP A 261 -5.28 -16.08 2.14
C ASP A 261 -5.65 -17.17 1.12
N GLY A 262 -6.87 -17.69 1.18
CA GLY A 262 -7.39 -18.67 0.23
C GLY A 262 -7.38 -18.13 -1.20
N VAL A 263 -7.87 -16.91 -1.42
CA VAL A 263 -7.88 -16.26 -2.74
C VAL A 263 -6.46 -16.06 -3.27
N VAL A 264 -5.54 -15.58 -2.43
CA VAL A 264 -4.13 -15.37 -2.81
C VAL A 264 -3.47 -16.70 -3.16
N ARG A 265 -3.64 -17.75 -2.35
CA ARG A 265 -3.06 -19.07 -2.62
C ARG A 265 -3.59 -19.71 -3.90
N ALA A 266 -4.90 -19.61 -4.14
CA ALA A 266 -5.52 -20.18 -5.32
C ALA A 266 -5.13 -19.44 -6.60
N SER A 267 -4.93 -18.12 -6.51
CA SER A 267 -4.63 -17.26 -7.66
C SER A 267 -3.14 -17.15 -7.96
N PHE A 268 -2.29 -17.25 -6.94
CA PHE A 268 -0.85 -17.05 -7.03
C PHE A 268 -0.09 -18.18 -6.31
N PRO A 269 -0.18 -19.43 -6.78
CA PRO A 269 0.43 -20.59 -6.11
C PRO A 269 1.97 -20.52 -6.05
N ARG A 270 2.59 -19.73 -6.93
CA ARG A 270 4.04 -19.50 -6.99
C ARG A 270 4.50 -18.28 -6.20
N LEU A 271 3.60 -17.58 -5.50
CA LEU A 271 3.94 -16.39 -4.73
C LEU A 271 4.95 -16.76 -3.63
N PRO A 272 6.16 -16.15 -3.60
CA PRO A 272 7.18 -16.55 -2.64
C PRO A 272 6.70 -16.31 -1.20
N GLN A 273 6.82 -17.33 -0.35
CA GLN A 273 6.49 -17.21 1.08
C GLN A 273 7.70 -16.71 1.87
N ARG A 274 7.43 -16.00 2.96
CA ARG A 274 8.45 -15.59 3.92
C ARG A 274 8.68 -16.75 4.89
N GLN A 275 9.87 -17.34 4.90
CA GLN A 275 10.20 -18.33 5.92
C GLN A 275 10.22 -17.62 7.28
N LYS A 276 9.43 -18.12 8.25
CA LYS A 276 9.59 -17.69 9.64
C LYS A 276 10.98 -18.13 10.08
N SER A 277 11.89 -17.20 10.30
CA SER A 277 13.15 -17.48 10.96
C SER A 277 12.81 -18.06 12.34
N LYS A 278 12.94 -19.38 12.51
CA LYS A 278 13.07 -19.95 13.84
C LYS A 278 14.39 -19.39 14.38
N LEU A 279 14.34 -18.37 15.23
CA LEU A 279 15.46 -18.13 16.13
C LEU A 279 15.68 -19.46 16.87
N PRO A 280 16.89 -20.04 16.87
CA PRO A 280 17.12 -21.29 17.57
C PRO A 280 16.83 -21.03 19.04
N ILE A 281 15.83 -21.74 19.57
CA ILE A 281 15.67 -21.91 21.01
C ILE A 281 16.88 -22.74 21.43
N THR A 282 17.98 -22.10 21.80
CA THR A 282 19.07 -22.78 22.49
C THR A 282 18.48 -23.24 23.81
N ASN A 283 18.30 -24.56 23.95
CA ASN A 283 18.01 -25.20 25.22
C ASN A 283 19.05 -24.70 26.23
N ILE A 284 18.60 -23.94 27.22
CA ILE A 284 19.40 -23.63 28.39
C ILE A 284 19.50 -24.95 29.16
N THR A 285 20.55 -25.72 28.87
CA THR A 285 20.97 -26.81 29.75
C THR A 285 21.44 -26.14 31.04
N ILE A 286 20.62 -26.23 32.09
CA ILE A 286 21.04 -25.86 33.44
C ILE A 286 22.15 -26.84 33.82
N ILE A 287 23.38 -26.35 33.81
CA ILE A 287 24.53 -27.08 34.34
C ILE A 287 24.52 -26.77 35.84
N ASP A 288 24.00 -27.70 36.65
CA ASP A 288 24.09 -27.62 38.11
C ASP A 288 25.57 -27.66 38.52
N GLY A 289 26.08 -26.51 38.99
CA GLY A 289 27.40 -26.40 39.61
C GLY A 289 27.39 -26.98 41.04
N PRO A 290 28.56 -27.41 41.57
CA PRO A 290 28.62 -28.21 42.78
C PRO A 290 28.26 -27.37 44.02
N SER A 291 27.43 -27.97 44.85
CA SER A 291 26.95 -27.48 46.15
C SER A 291 28.12 -27.16 47.11
N ARG A 292 28.20 -25.94 47.65
CA ARG A 292 28.96 -25.65 48.89
C ARG A 292 28.41 -24.46 49.70
N ALA A 293 27.79 -24.82 50.82
CA ALA A 293 27.62 -24.17 52.12
C ALA A 293 27.82 -22.64 52.34
N ARG A 294 26.72 -22.01 52.81
CA ARG A 294 26.56 -21.05 53.93
C ARG A 294 27.65 -20.00 54.23
N ARG A 295 27.29 -18.70 54.16
CA ARG A 295 27.13 -17.77 55.32
C ARG A 295 26.71 -16.34 54.92
N ALA A 296 25.62 -15.89 55.54
CA ALA A 296 25.29 -14.59 56.13
C ALA A 296 25.69 -13.23 55.47
N ASN A 297 24.63 -12.47 55.15
CA ASN A 297 24.33 -11.06 55.50
C ASN A 297 25.10 -9.90 54.82
N THR A 298 24.43 -9.15 53.93
CA THR A 298 24.33 -7.66 53.82
C THR A 298 23.47 -7.31 52.58
N PRO A 299 22.53 -6.34 52.61
CA PRO A 299 21.74 -5.97 51.43
C PRO A 299 22.44 -4.87 50.61
N ARG A 300 22.73 -5.14 49.33
CA ARG A 300 23.02 -4.08 48.34
C ARG A 300 22.40 -4.40 46.99
N ALA A 301 21.80 -3.35 46.42
CA ALA A 301 21.14 -3.29 45.13
C ALA A 301 22.01 -3.85 43.99
N SER A 302 21.44 -4.69 43.16
CA SER A 302 22.06 -5.17 41.92
C SER A 302 21.47 -4.42 40.71
N ILE A 303 22.27 -3.49 40.21
CA ILE A 303 22.23 -3.02 38.82
C ILE A 303 22.57 -4.23 37.94
N LEU A 304 21.70 -4.56 36.99
CA LEU A 304 21.98 -5.55 35.94
C LEU A 304 22.48 -4.80 34.70
N GLU A 305 23.79 -4.81 34.49
CA GLU A 305 24.39 -4.60 33.18
C GLU A 305 24.18 -5.87 32.34
N ALA A 306 23.32 -5.78 31.34
CA ALA A 306 23.26 -6.76 30.25
C ALA A 306 24.16 -6.28 29.12
N THR A 307 25.32 -6.92 28.97
CA THR A 307 26.22 -6.72 27.82
C THR A 307 25.58 -7.34 26.58
N VAL A 308 25.09 -6.50 25.66
CA VAL A 308 24.65 -6.91 24.32
C VAL A 308 25.89 -7.00 23.43
N ARG A 309 26.40 -8.22 23.22
CA ARG A 309 27.34 -8.53 22.12
C ARG A 309 26.60 -9.25 21.01
N SER A 310 26.20 -8.49 19.99
CA SER A 310 26.12 -8.94 18.59
C SER A 310 25.68 -7.76 17.70
N ALA A 311 26.61 -6.83 17.44
CA ALA A 311 26.48 -5.79 16.42
C ALA A 311 27.60 -5.85 15.35
N GLU A 312 28.38 -6.94 15.31
CA GLU A 312 29.56 -7.06 14.41
C GLU A 312 29.40 -8.10 13.29
N GLU A 313 28.17 -8.39 12.85
CA GLU A 313 27.94 -9.37 11.78
C GLU A 313 27.08 -8.85 10.61
N ILE A 314 27.04 -7.53 10.40
CA ILE A 314 26.43 -6.88 9.22
C ILE A 314 27.40 -5.91 8.49
N GLU A 315 28.66 -5.79 8.90
CA GLU A 315 29.69 -5.03 8.15
C GLU A 315 30.49 -5.85 7.12
N ARG A 316 30.05 -7.08 6.79
CA ARG A 316 30.72 -7.95 5.80
C ARG A 316 30.04 -8.08 4.44
N SER A 317 29.04 -7.26 4.11
CA SER A 317 28.54 -7.14 2.73
C SER A 317 29.09 -5.87 2.08
N GLY A 318 30.26 -5.99 1.46
CA GLY A 318 31.10 -4.89 0.98
C GLY A 318 30.42 -3.90 0.04
N TRP A 319 30.43 -2.64 0.46
CA TRP A 319 30.27 -1.47 -0.40
C TRP A 319 31.51 -0.58 -0.21
N ASP A 320 32.31 -0.49 -1.28
CA ASP A 320 33.56 0.25 -1.38
C ASP A 320 33.28 1.74 -1.58
N PHE A 321 33.78 2.58 -0.66
CA PHE A 321 33.79 4.04 -0.77
C PHE A 321 35.19 4.51 -1.16
N THR A 322 35.48 4.63 -2.45
CA THR A 322 36.57 5.48 -2.94
C THR A 322 36.26 6.16 -4.28
N ARG A 323 36.70 7.44 -4.37
CA ARG A 323 36.58 8.46 -5.44
C ARG A 323 35.32 9.35 -5.30
N VAL A 324 35.40 10.67 -5.13
CA VAL A 324 36.22 11.67 -5.86
C VAL A 324 36.56 12.87 -4.96
N SER A 325 37.75 13.41 -5.21
CA SER A 325 38.39 14.63 -4.69
C SER A 325 37.62 15.95 -4.87
N ALA A 326 37.72 16.87 -3.90
CA ALA A 326 37.83 18.32 -4.17
C ALA A 326 38.34 19.15 -2.95
N ARG A 327 39.62 19.50 -3.04
CA ARG A 327 40.35 20.68 -2.50
C ARG A 327 39.67 21.56 -1.42
N ARG A 328 40.26 21.57 -0.21
CA ARG A 328 40.26 22.73 0.70
C ARG A 328 41.56 23.53 0.52
N GLY A 329 41.42 24.84 0.40
CA GLY A 329 42.52 25.81 0.47
C GLY A 329 41.96 27.20 0.79
N ARG A 330 42.75 27.95 1.57
CA ARG A 330 42.56 29.28 2.17
C ARG A 330 42.06 29.24 3.62
N GLY A 331 42.74 29.80 4.61
CA GLY A 331 43.83 30.80 4.59
C GLY A 331 43.46 31.91 5.56
N ALA A 332 44.27 32.07 6.60
CA ALA A 332 44.11 32.98 7.74
C ALA A 332 44.13 34.48 7.34
N LEU A 333 43.50 35.32 8.18
CA LEU A 333 43.83 36.74 8.46
C LEU A 333 42.98 37.18 9.68
N ARG A 334 43.58 37.30 10.87
CA ARG A 334 44.09 38.52 11.53
C ARG A 334 43.00 39.51 11.99
N THR A 335 42.92 39.66 13.31
CA THR A 335 42.36 40.80 14.06
C THR A 335 43.21 42.07 13.85
N PRO A 336 42.68 43.27 14.15
CA PRO A 336 42.92 43.86 15.49
C PRO A 336 41.75 44.71 16.06
N PHE A 337 41.72 44.83 17.39
CA PHE A 337 41.06 45.88 18.21
C PHE A 337 41.98 47.14 18.29
N PRO A 338 41.67 48.24 19.01
CA PRO A 338 40.39 48.81 19.50
C PRO A 338 40.26 50.34 19.24
N VAL A 339 39.08 50.94 19.48
CA VAL A 339 38.81 52.04 20.45
C VAL A 339 37.37 51.92 20.91
#